data_AF-A0A352NFQ6-F1
#
_entry.id   AF-A0A352NFQ6-F1
#
_cell.length_a   1.000
_cell.length_b   1.000
_cell.length_c   1.000
_cell.angle_alpha   90.00
_cell.angle_beta   90.00
_cell.angle_gamma   90.00
#
_symmetry.space_group_name_H-M   'P 1'
#
loop_
_entity.id
_entity.type
_entity.pdbx_description
1 polymer ?
#
loop_
_entity_poly.entity_id
_entity_poly.type
_entity_poly.pdbx_seq_one_letter_code
_entity_poly.pdbx_strand_id
1 'polypeptide(L)'
;KGYRGEVIIASKCYAYTSRGMQDSLEFALRELNRDYIDIFMLHETESILTIRGHWEAIEYLLKAKQKGLVRAIGVSTHHVEGVLGAASVPEIEVIHPLINMAGIGIKGGNTQDMLA
;
A
#
# COMPACT_ATOMS: atom_id res chain seq x y z
N LYS A 1 -15.40 23.01 15.30
CA LYS A 1 -14.11 23.52 14.75
C LYS A 1 -13.26 22.29 14.41
N GLY A 2 -12.68 22.21 13.21
CA GLY A 2 -11.87 21.07 12.77
C GLY A 2 -10.41 21.13 13.24
N TYR A 3 -9.71 19.98 13.17
CA TYR A 3 -8.27 19.87 13.40
C TYR A 3 -7.51 20.68 12.32
N ARG A 4 -6.48 21.43 12.73
CA ARG A 4 -5.69 22.32 11.86
C ARG A 4 -4.20 21.96 11.79
N GLY A 5 -3.80 20.89 12.46
CA GLY A 5 -2.42 20.40 12.37
C GLY A 5 -2.17 19.67 11.05
N GLU A 6 -0.93 19.27 10.85
CA GLU A 6 -0.55 18.39 9.75
C GLU A 6 -1.24 17.02 9.91
N VAL A 7 -1.74 16.48 8.80
CA VAL A 7 -2.38 15.16 8.74
C VAL A 7 -1.78 14.37 7.58
N ILE A 8 -1.19 13.23 7.92
CA ILE A 8 -0.72 12.21 6.98
C ILE A 8 -1.88 11.29 6.65
N ILE A 9 -2.25 11.20 5.37
CA ILE A 9 -3.33 10.34 4.89
C ILE A 9 -2.76 9.10 4.21
N ALA A 10 -3.15 7.93 4.71
CA ALA A 10 -2.91 6.65 4.08
C ALA A 10 -4.21 6.09 3.50
N SER A 11 -4.19 5.65 2.24
CA SER A 11 -5.32 4.96 1.59
C SER A 11 -4.82 3.78 0.77
N LYS A 12 -5.74 2.95 0.27
CA LYS A 12 -5.42 1.72 -0.45
C LYS A 12 -6.54 1.30 -1.39
N CYS A 13 -6.19 0.56 -2.44
CA CYS A 13 -7.14 -0.05 -3.35
C CYS A 13 -6.68 -1.45 -3.80
N TYR A 14 -7.58 -2.21 -4.41
CA TYR A 14 -7.29 -3.54 -4.95
C TYR A 14 -7.21 -3.50 -6.48
N ALA A 15 -6.28 -2.70 -7.02
CA ALA A 15 -6.11 -2.52 -8.46
C ALA A 15 -5.01 -3.43 -9.02
N TYR A 16 -5.29 -4.05 -10.17
CA TYR A 16 -4.33 -4.87 -10.91
C TYR A 16 -3.64 -4.11 -12.04
N THR A 17 -4.39 -3.22 -12.68
CA THR A 17 -3.96 -2.50 -13.88
C THR A 17 -3.62 -1.05 -13.57
N SER A 18 -2.81 -0.45 -14.44
CA SER A 18 -2.50 0.99 -14.39
C SER A 18 -3.77 1.85 -14.39
N ARG A 19 -4.76 1.50 -15.22
CA ARG A 19 -6.04 2.22 -15.28
C ARG A 19 -6.86 2.09 -13.99
N GLY A 20 -6.96 0.89 -13.42
CA GLY A 20 -7.68 0.69 -12.17
C GLY A 20 -7.06 1.45 -11.00
N MET A 21 -5.72 1.54 -10.97
CA MET A 21 -5.01 2.34 -9.97
C MET A 21 -5.24 3.84 -10.19
N GLN A 22 -5.20 4.32 -11.44
CA GLN A 22 -5.55 5.69 -11.78
C GLN A 22 -6.93 6.08 -11.27
N ASP A 23 -7.95 5.29 -11.63
CA ASP A 23 -9.34 5.57 -11.27
C ASP A 23 -9.52 5.59 -9.73
N SER A 24 -8.83 4.69 -9.02
CA SER A 24 -8.85 4.62 -7.56
C SER A 24 -8.17 5.82 -6.89
N LEU A 25 -7.02 6.25 -7.40
CA LEU A 25 -6.29 7.40 -6.85
C LEU A 25 -7.05 8.70 -7.11
N GLU A 26 -7.54 8.91 -8.34
CA GLU A 26 -8.32 10.10 -8.70
C GLU A 26 -9.61 10.20 -7.88
N PHE A 27 -10.29 9.05 -7.66
CA PHE A 27 -11.42 8.98 -6.76
C PHE A 27 -11.03 9.42 -5.34
N ALA A 28 -9.96 8.85 -4.76
CA ALA A 28 -9.52 9.20 -3.41
C ALA A 28 -9.17 10.69 -3.26
N LEU A 29 -8.45 11.27 -4.23
CA LEU A 29 -8.10 12.69 -4.25
C LEU A 29 -9.35 13.58 -4.27
N ARG A 30 -10.32 13.24 -5.12
CA ARG A 30 -11.57 14.00 -5.24
C ARG A 30 -12.42 13.91 -3.98
N GLU A 31 -12.69 12.70 -3.49
CA GLU A 31 -13.59 12.50 -2.33
C GLU A 31 -13.00 13.03 -1.02
N LEU A 32 -11.66 13.01 -0.88
CA LEU A 32 -10.97 13.61 0.27
C LEU A 32 -10.71 15.11 0.07
N ASN A 33 -10.97 15.65 -1.12
CA ASN A 33 -10.67 17.01 -1.52
C ASN A 33 -9.20 17.40 -1.21
N ARG A 34 -8.26 16.62 -1.74
CA ARG A 34 -6.81 16.82 -1.59
C ARG A 34 -6.10 16.75 -2.93
N ASP A 35 -5.00 17.49 -3.04
CA ASP A 35 -4.14 17.50 -4.23
C ASP A 35 -3.18 16.29 -4.27
N TYR A 36 -2.94 15.66 -3.11
CA TYR A 36 -2.07 14.49 -2.98
C TYR A 36 -2.52 13.58 -1.82
N ILE A 37 -2.08 12.32 -1.87
CA ILE A 37 -2.15 11.35 -0.76
C ILE A 37 -0.74 11.06 -0.24
N ASP A 38 -0.54 11.04 1.07
CA ASP A 38 0.77 10.81 1.64
C ASP A 38 1.25 9.38 1.40
N ILE A 39 0.40 8.38 1.63
CA ILE A 39 0.73 6.97 1.40
C ILE A 39 -0.42 6.31 0.62
N PHE A 40 -0.13 5.74 -0.55
CA PHE A 40 -1.11 4.97 -1.31
C PHE A 40 -0.62 3.55 -1.51
N MET A 41 -1.45 2.58 -1.13
CA MET A 41 -1.03 1.18 -1.04
C MET A 41 -1.84 0.25 -1.93
N LEU A 42 -1.20 -0.82 -2.40
CA LEU A 42 -1.93 -2.01 -2.86
C LEU A 42 -2.54 -2.75 -1.66
N HIS A 43 -3.81 -3.08 -1.78
CA HIS A 43 -4.52 -3.84 -0.76
C HIS A 43 -4.22 -5.34 -0.92
N GLU A 44 -3.96 -6.01 0.20
CA GLU A 44 -4.03 -7.48 0.32
C GLU A 44 -3.06 -8.27 -0.60
N THR A 45 -1.78 -7.90 -0.64
CA THR A 45 -0.76 -8.66 -1.37
C THR A 45 -0.25 -9.83 -0.52
N GLU A 46 -0.29 -11.06 -1.02
CA GLU A 46 0.05 -12.27 -0.23
C GLU A 46 1.50 -12.71 -0.34
N SER A 47 2.20 -12.36 -1.43
CA SER A 47 3.58 -12.75 -1.72
C SER A 47 4.21 -11.89 -2.82
N ILE A 48 5.51 -12.09 -3.11
CA ILE A 48 6.17 -11.48 -4.28
C ILE A 48 5.46 -11.76 -5.61
N LEU A 49 4.79 -12.92 -5.74
CA LEU A 49 4.06 -13.27 -6.97
C LEU A 49 2.82 -12.38 -7.14
N THR A 50 2.09 -12.11 -6.05
CA THR A 50 0.96 -11.16 -6.10
C THR A 50 1.44 -9.75 -6.40
N ILE A 51 2.55 -9.30 -5.81
CA ILE A 51 3.12 -7.98 -6.12
C ILE A 51 3.45 -7.86 -7.61
N ARG A 52 4.07 -8.89 -8.20
CA ARG A 52 4.32 -8.95 -9.65
C ARG A 52 3.03 -8.96 -10.48
N GLY A 53 1.99 -9.65 -10.02
CA GLY A 53 0.68 -9.66 -10.67
C GLY A 53 -0.03 -8.30 -10.69
N HIS A 54 0.30 -7.42 -9.74
CA HIS A 54 -0.22 -6.05 -9.64
C HIS A 54 0.79 -5.00 -10.15
N TRP A 55 1.84 -5.41 -10.87
CA TRP A 55 2.94 -4.49 -11.19
C TRP A 55 2.53 -3.29 -12.03
N GLU A 56 1.58 -3.44 -12.97
CA GLU A 56 1.07 -2.31 -13.75
C GLU A 56 0.45 -1.21 -12.87
N ALA A 57 -0.19 -1.59 -11.76
CA ALA A 57 -0.71 -0.65 -10.79
C ALA A 57 0.41 0.07 -10.03
N ILE A 58 1.50 -0.63 -9.70
CA ILE A 58 2.71 -0.05 -9.09
C ILE A 58 3.38 0.92 -10.06
N GLU A 59 3.50 0.57 -11.34
CA GLU A 59 4.04 1.46 -12.38
C GLU A 59 3.26 2.77 -12.50
N TYR A 60 1.93 2.71 -12.36
CA TYR A 60 1.13 3.92 -12.27
C TYR A 60 1.45 4.72 -11.01
N LEU A 61 1.54 4.08 -9.83
CA LEU A 61 1.88 4.77 -8.59
C LEU A 61 3.26 5.44 -8.65
N LEU A 62 4.24 4.84 -9.32
CA LEU A 62 5.56 5.44 -9.55
C LEU A 62 5.44 6.74 -10.37
N LYS A 63 4.65 6.72 -11.45
CA LYS A 63 4.37 7.92 -12.26
C LYS A 63 3.58 8.96 -11.46
N ALA A 64 2.62 8.54 -10.66
CA ALA A 64 1.84 9.42 -9.79
C ALA A 64 2.72 10.08 -8.73
N LYS A 65 3.69 9.34 -8.17
CA LYS A 65 4.69 9.86 -7.24
C LYS A 65 5.60 10.90 -7.89
N GLN A 66 6.09 10.64 -9.10
CA GLN A 66 6.85 11.64 -9.88
C GLN A 66 6.05 12.92 -10.14
N LYS A 67 4.72 12.82 -10.27
CA LYS A 67 3.80 13.96 -10.42
C LYS A 67 3.40 14.63 -9.10
N GLY A 68 3.84 14.10 -7.95
CA GLY A 68 3.49 14.62 -6.63
C GLY A 68 2.09 14.27 -6.14
N LEU A 69 1.37 13.38 -6.82
CA LEU A 69 0.02 12.94 -6.42
C LEU A 69 0.04 11.93 -5.26
N VAL A 70 1.15 11.21 -5.11
CA VAL A 70 1.42 10.27 -4.01
C VAL A 70 2.82 10.54 -3.48
N ARG A 71 3.04 10.48 -2.16
CA ARG A 71 4.38 10.70 -1.59
C ARG A 71 5.13 9.40 -1.29
N ALA A 72 4.42 8.36 -0.86
CA ALA A 72 4.97 7.04 -0.61
C ALA A 72 4.07 5.93 -1.17
N ILE A 73 4.70 4.87 -1.68
CA ILE A 73 4.02 3.67 -2.19
C ILE A 73 4.12 2.59 -1.13
N GLY A 74 3.03 1.85 -0.90
CA GLY A 74 3.08 0.73 0.02
C GLY A 74 2.22 -0.46 -0.37
N VAL A 75 2.21 -1.46 0.51
CA VAL A 75 1.32 -2.62 0.42
C VAL A 75 0.74 -2.92 1.79
N SER A 76 -0.37 -3.65 1.80
CA SER A 76 -0.92 -4.23 3.02
C SER A 76 -1.06 -5.74 2.86
N THR A 77 -0.81 -6.48 3.94
CA THR A 77 -0.76 -7.93 3.88
C THR A 77 -1.09 -8.58 5.22
N HIS A 78 -1.64 -9.79 5.15
CA HIS A 78 -1.79 -10.67 6.30
C HIS A 78 -0.77 -11.84 6.27
N HIS A 79 0.09 -11.88 5.25
CA HIS A 79 1.00 -12.99 4.97
C HIS A 79 2.44 -12.59 5.24
N VAL A 80 3.18 -13.48 5.92
CA VAL A 80 4.64 -13.32 6.13
C VAL A 80 5.37 -13.22 4.78
N GLU A 81 5.02 -14.07 3.81
CA GLU A 81 5.60 -14.00 2.46
C GLU A 81 5.31 -12.66 1.76
N GLY A 82 4.19 -12.02 2.08
CA GLY A 82 3.84 -10.70 1.59
C GLY A 82 4.78 -9.63 2.12
N VAL A 83 5.12 -9.69 3.42
CA VAL A 83 6.11 -8.79 4.05
C VAL A 83 7.48 -8.99 3.43
N LEU A 84 7.98 -10.24 3.39
CA LEU A 84 9.30 -10.55 2.83
C LEU A 84 9.39 -10.18 1.34
N GLY A 85 8.34 -10.48 0.58
CA GLY A 85 8.24 -10.11 -0.84
C GLY A 85 8.28 -8.60 -1.03
N ALA A 86 7.48 -7.85 -0.27
CA ALA A 86 7.45 -6.40 -0.32
C ALA A 86 8.79 -5.77 0.10
N ALA A 87 9.44 -6.28 1.15
CA ALA A 87 10.73 -5.80 1.61
C ALA A 87 11.85 -5.99 0.58
N SER A 88 11.69 -6.94 -0.36
CA SER A 88 12.63 -7.16 -1.45
C SER A 88 12.44 -6.25 -2.67
N VAL A 89 11.40 -5.39 -2.68
CA VAL A 89 11.04 -4.51 -3.80
C VAL A 89 11.35 -3.06 -3.43
N PRO A 90 12.39 -2.43 -4.00
CA PRO A 90 12.81 -1.07 -3.65
C PRO A 90 11.75 0.01 -3.86
N GLU A 91 10.81 -0.22 -4.78
CA GLU A 91 9.70 0.70 -5.07
C GLU A 91 8.63 0.72 -3.99
N ILE A 92 8.58 -0.29 -3.10
CA ILE A 92 7.66 -0.35 -1.96
C ILE A 92 8.36 0.23 -0.74
N GLU A 93 7.82 1.33 -0.20
CA GLU A 93 8.42 2.09 0.90
C GLU A 93 7.73 1.82 2.25
N VAL A 94 6.48 1.35 2.20
CA VAL A 94 5.66 1.10 3.39
C VAL A 94 5.03 -0.29 3.31
N ILE A 95 5.22 -1.08 4.36
CA ILE A 95 4.54 -2.36 4.53
C ILE A 95 3.58 -2.22 5.71
N HIS A 96 2.29 -2.48 5.47
CA HIS A 96 1.25 -2.52 6.50
C HIS A 96 0.87 -3.99 6.78
N PRO A 97 1.61 -4.70 7.65
CA PRO A 97 1.29 -6.07 8.01
C PRO A 97 0.14 -6.13 9.03
N LEU A 98 -0.61 -7.22 9.01
CA LEU A 98 -1.42 -7.63 10.15
C LEU A 98 -0.50 -8.17 11.24
N ILE A 99 -0.46 -7.49 12.39
CA ILE A 99 0.33 -7.93 13.54
C ILE A 99 -0.41 -7.68 14.86
N ASN A 100 -0.36 -8.67 15.75
CA ASN A 100 -0.85 -8.55 17.13
C ASN A 100 -0.15 -9.58 18.02
N MET A 101 -0.21 -9.37 19.35
CA MET A 101 0.48 -10.24 20.32
C MET A 101 0.04 -11.70 20.25
N ALA A 102 -1.22 -11.97 19.92
CA ALA A 102 -1.77 -13.33 19.85
C ALA A 102 -1.51 -14.02 18.50
N GLY A 103 -0.97 -13.29 17.51
CA GLY A 103 -0.77 -13.79 16.16
C GLY A 103 -2.05 -14.08 15.38
N ILE A 104 -3.21 -13.63 15.85
CA ILE A 104 -4.51 -13.93 15.23
C ILE A 104 -4.56 -13.30 13.85
N GLY A 105 -4.86 -14.09 12.81
CA GLY A 105 -5.00 -13.62 11.43
C GLY A 105 -3.70 -13.54 10.63
N ILE A 106 -2.55 -13.79 11.26
CA ILE A 106 -1.28 -13.96 10.55
C ILE A 106 -1.34 -15.27 9.76
N LYS A 107 -0.99 -15.20 8.48
CA LYS A 107 -0.94 -16.33 7.56
C LYS A 107 0.50 -16.63 7.15
N GLY A 108 0.81 -17.92 6.98
CA GLY A 108 2.13 -18.37 6.54
C GLY A 108 3.25 -18.27 7.58
N GLY A 109 2.93 -18.09 8.87
CA GLY A 109 3.91 -18.03 9.95
C GLY A 109 3.31 -17.56 11.28
N ASN A 110 4.14 -16.97 12.13
CA ASN A 110 3.79 -16.45 13.44
C ASN A 110 4.18 -14.97 13.60
N THR A 111 3.95 -14.39 14.78
CA THR A 111 4.25 -12.97 15.07
C THR A 111 5.72 -12.60 14.86
N GLN A 112 6.67 -13.49 15.20
CA GLN A 112 8.10 -13.23 15.00
C GLN A 112 8.45 -13.21 13.51
N ASP A 113 7.88 -14.11 12.73
CA ASP A 113 8.11 -14.15 11.29
C ASP A 113 7.58 -12.87 10.60
N MET A 114 6.53 -12.25 11.14
CA MET A 114 5.95 -11.00 10.63
C MET A 114 6.79 -9.75 10.96
N LEU A 115 7.66 -9.82 11.97
CA LEU A 115 8.53 -8.72 12.41
C LEU A 115 9.85 -8.63 11.64
N ALA A 116 10.02 -9.46 10.61
CA ALA A 116 11.25 -9.62 9.82
C ALA A 116 11.86 -8.29 9.32
#